data_AF-A0A5C6UW99-F1
#
_entry.id   AF-A0A5C6UW99-F1
#
_cell.length_a   1.000
_cell.length_b   1.000
_cell.length_c   1.000
_cell.angle_alpha   90.00
_cell.angle_beta   90.00
_cell.angle_gamma   90.00
#
_symmetry.space_group_name_H-M   'P 1'
#
loop_
_entity.id
_entity.type
_entity.pdbx_description
1 polymer ?
#
loop_
_entity_poly.entity_id
_entity_poly.type
_entity_poly.pdbx_seq_one_letter_code
_entity_poly.pdbx_strand_id
1 'polypeptide(L)'
;MNVWMQRAVMVGLVALSLQLGSCSFGDAPLEGDLCTNTCPYAGDGECDDGGEGALYGICALGTDCRDCGTRHSEGEPDPGPFPTPNPLPEPEPEPWQPPQLEPGEICTNTCRYAGDGQCDDGGPASQFSLCELGTDCEDCGIRVEGGDTVCVPRCPEGFCGADGCGQTCPACDEPVFGEDEARLRLIVGDHRGRSSTRKVCLYRAGDSQPFKVLTRAAVTESRIAMVYAEYVAVPAIADLQVAHLAWDDAYDESIEGCDASQARPLGDEGLVAGEYHTLVIAAYEQDARGSCAAHAEVEGCGFYPARSETSGSAAACPAPAAMLVRDGQRVDGSYQAGWRVVNVTANAEIIAASGEDNLWNRHASLFSAQGAAEAQFYNTLAFTSTVRVCPAYLLCEPGVDEEAQRAAVAACTRGEASWLLAELNHARLSAPDQATTVYAFGLAGHLNATGDGIIGQEISLVVAHDVSDGELP
;
A
#
# COMPACT_ATOMS: atom_id res chain seq x y z
N MET A 1 15.49 -2.87 -58.85
CA MET A 1 15.44 -2.12 -60.13
C MET A 1 14.51 -0.94 -59.90
N ASN A 2 15.05 0.18 -59.41
CA ASN A 2 15.30 1.43 -60.17
C ASN A 2 13.99 2.01 -60.76
N VAL A 3 13.32 2.94 -60.07
CA VAL A 3 13.49 4.43 -60.04
C VAL A 3 13.08 5.10 -61.37
N TRP A 4 12.38 6.25 -61.22
CA TRP A 4 12.05 7.31 -62.19
C TRP A 4 10.69 7.23 -62.90
N MET A 5 9.75 8.12 -62.53
CA MET A 5 9.50 9.33 -63.33
C MET A 5 8.58 10.29 -62.56
N GLN A 6 9.15 11.45 -62.22
CA GLN A 6 8.44 12.63 -61.75
C GLN A 6 7.65 13.28 -62.91
N ARG A 7 6.55 13.95 -62.58
CA ARG A 7 6.14 15.19 -63.27
C ARG A 7 5.77 16.25 -62.23
N ALA A 8 6.72 17.16 -62.05
CA ALA A 8 6.55 18.46 -61.43
C ALA A 8 6.23 19.52 -62.52
N VAL A 9 5.99 20.76 -62.06
CA VAL A 9 5.87 22.07 -62.75
C VAL A 9 4.42 22.61 -62.68
N MET A 10 4.09 23.38 -61.63
CA MET A 10 4.30 24.85 -61.40
C MET A 10 3.03 25.63 -61.80
N VAL A 11 2.60 26.73 -61.18
CA VAL A 11 3.00 27.48 -59.99
C VAL A 11 1.80 28.40 -59.70
N GLY A 12 1.37 28.46 -58.44
CA GLY A 12 0.52 29.51 -57.91
C GLY A 12 1.21 30.08 -56.68
N LEU A 13 1.92 31.20 -56.88
CA LEU A 13 2.59 31.97 -55.85
C LEU A 13 1.57 32.54 -54.85
N VAL A 14 1.64 32.12 -53.59
CA VAL A 14 1.26 32.95 -52.45
C VAL A 14 2.45 32.95 -51.50
N ALA A 15 3.01 34.15 -51.31
CA ALA A 15 4.15 34.39 -50.46
C ALA A 15 3.82 34.07 -49.00
N LEU A 16 4.57 33.12 -48.43
CA LEU A 16 4.60 32.83 -47.00
C LEU A 16 5.47 33.89 -46.33
N SER A 17 4.86 34.78 -45.54
CA SER A 17 5.60 35.59 -44.57
C SER A 17 5.88 34.72 -43.36
N LEU A 18 7.15 34.35 -43.16
CA LEU A 18 7.63 33.93 -41.85
C LEU A 18 7.65 35.18 -40.96
N GLN A 19 6.69 35.30 -40.04
CA GLN A 19 6.92 36.04 -38.80
C GLN A 19 7.41 35.03 -37.77
N LEU A 20 8.70 35.14 -37.43
CA LEU A 20 9.21 34.69 -36.15
C LEU A 20 8.37 35.39 -35.07
N GLY A 21 7.74 34.59 -34.21
CA GLY A 21 7.04 35.09 -33.04
C GLY A 21 8.05 35.68 -32.07
N SER A 22 8.29 36.98 -32.20
CA SER A 22 9.01 37.78 -31.21
C SER A 22 8.16 37.84 -29.93
N CYS A 23 8.58 37.14 -28.88
CA CYS A 23 8.15 37.46 -27.53
C CYS A 23 8.78 38.80 -27.17
N SER A 24 7.99 39.87 -27.26
CA SER A 24 8.35 41.18 -26.75
C SER A 24 7.73 41.33 -25.36
N PHE A 25 8.40 40.82 -24.34
CA PHE A 25 8.25 41.37 -23.00
C PHE A 25 9.23 42.53 -22.91
N GLY A 26 8.72 43.71 -23.23
CA GLY A 26 9.35 44.95 -22.81
C GLY A 26 8.60 45.42 -21.58
N ASP A 27 8.90 44.84 -20.42
CA ASP A 27 8.64 45.53 -19.17
C ASP A 27 10.00 46.03 -18.67
N ALA A 28 10.11 47.35 -18.55
CA ALA A 28 11.20 47.97 -17.82
C ALA A 28 11.22 47.36 -16.41
N PRO A 29 12.40 47.13 -15.79
CA PRO A 29 12.45 46.60 -14.43
C PRO A 29 11.61 47.51 -13.54
N LEU A 30 10.56 46.95 -12.95
CA LEU A 30 9.79 47.64 -11.92
C LEU A 30 10.75 47.83 -10.75
N GLU A 31 10.77 49.04 -10.20
CA GLU A 31 11.63 49.39 -9.07
C GLU A 31 11.31 48.43 -7.91
N GLY A 32 12.21 47.49 -7.62
CA GLY A 32 12.02 46.47 -6.60
C GLY A 32 12.22 45.02 -7.07
N ASP A 33 12.40 44.72 -8.36
CA ASP A 33 12.68 43.34 -8.80
C ASP A 33 14.13 42.90 -8.48
N LEU A 34 14.27 41.84 -7.68
CA LEU A 34 15.54 41.26 -7.23
C LEU A 34 16.08 40.17 -8.16
N CYS A 35 15.46 39.95 -9.32
CA CYS A 35 15.81 38.85 -10.21
C CYS A 35 17.13 39.10 -10.96
N THR A 36 18.17 38.33 -10.62
CA THR A 36 19.50 38.51 -11.23
C THR A 36 20.06 37.27 -11.94
N ASN A 37 19.60 36.06 -11.61
CA ASN A 37 20.12 34.78 -12.18
C ASN A 37 21.66 34.68 -12.12
N THR A 38 22.25 35.11 -11.02
CA THR A 38 23.71 35.18 -10.85
C THR A 38 24.30 33.98 -10.11
N CYS A 39 23.46 33.10 -9.55
CA CYS A 39 23.91 31.89 -8.88
C CYS A 39 24.46 30.85 -9.87
N PRO A 40 25.46 30.00 -9.50
CA PRO A 40 25.94 28.92 -10.35
C PRO A 40 24.89 27.89 -10.76
N TYR A 41 23.82 27.75 -9.96
CA TYR A 41 22.72 26.81 -10.18
C TYR A 41 21.52 27.47 -10.88
N ALA A 42 21.62 28.75 -11.26
CA ALA A 42 20.49 29.44 -11.86
C ALA A 42 20.07 28.81 -13.21
N GLY A 43 18.87 28.23 -13.28
CA GLY A 43 18.32 27.61 -14.50
C GLY A 43 18.68 26.14 -14.67
N ASP A 44 18.99 25.40 -13.60
CA ASP A 44 19.21 23.95 -13.65
C ASP A 44 17.91 23.13 -13.51
N GLY A 45 16.79 23.81 -13.25
CA GLY A 45 15.45 23.24 -13.19
C GLY A 45 14.94 23.02 -11.76
N GLU A 46 15.72 23.37 -10.74
CA GLU A 46 15.32 23.35 -9.33
C GLU A 46 15.35 24.77 -8.75
N CYS A 47 14.43 25.10 -7.84
CA CYS A 47 14.39 26.42 -7.21
C CYS A 47 15.27 26.45 -5.95
N ASP A 48 16.37 27.20 -6.02
CA ASP A 48 17.49 27.17 -5.06
C ASP A 48 17.71 28.47 -4.27
N ASP A 49 16.91 29.51 -4.52
CA ASP A 49 17.13 30.85 -3.97
C ASP A 49 16.68 31.02 -2.50
N GLY A 50 16.25 29.95 -1.84
CA GLY A 50 15.87 29.92 -0.42
C GLY A 50 14.62 30.73 -0.07
N GLY A 51 13.88 31.23 -1.07
CA GLY A 51 12.61 31.93 -0.87
C GLY A 51 11.40 31.00 -0.75
N GLU A 52 10.22 31.59 -0.62
CA GLU A 52 8.96 30.84 -0.62
C GLU A 52 8.84 29.99 -1.89
N GLY A 53 8.59 28.68 -1.72
CA GLY A 53 8.53 27.70 -2.80
C GLY A 53 9.88 27.10 -3.24
N ALA A 54 11.00 27.46 -2.62
CA ALA A 54 12.31 26.88 -2.94
C ALA A 54 12.51 25.49 -2.29
N LEU A 55 13.09 24.57 -3.05
CA LEU A 55 13.50 23.24 -2.58
C LEU A 55 14.79 23.31 -1.75
N TYR A 56 15.68 24.24 -2.10
CA TYR A 56 16.94 24.48 -1.39
C TYR A 56 17.21 25.99 -1.25
N GLY A 57 18.15 26.35 -0.35
CA GLY A 57 18.59 27.72 -0.09
C GLY A 57 20.07 27.95 -0.38
N ILE A 58 20.61 27.25 -1.38
CA ILE A 58 22.04 27.31 -1.73
C ILE A 58 22.40 28.56 -2.54
N CYS A 59 21.41 29.23 -3.11
CA CYS A 59 21.53 30.52 -3.79
C CYS A 59 20.96 31.64 -2.89
N ALA A 60 21.43 32.87 -3.08
CA ALA A 60 20.84 34.03 -2.41
C ALA A 60 19.47 34.37 -3.05
N LEU A 61 18.51 34.86 -2.25
CA LEU A 61 17.17 35.21 -2.72
C LEU A 61 17.18 36.09 -3.97
N GLY A 62 16.43 35.70 -5.01
CA GLY A 62 16.38 36.39 -6.30
C GLY A 62 17.55 36.09 -7.25
N THR A 63 18.54 35.28 -6.84
CA THR A 63 19.68 34.91 -7.69
C THR A 63 19.48 33.64 -8.51
N ASP A 64 18.37 32.92 -8.30
CA ASP A 64 17.89 31.79 -9.11
C ASP A 64 16.40 31.98 -9.51
N CYS A 65 16.07 33.16 -10.01
CA CYS A 65 14.71 33.49 -10.43
C CYS A 65 14.28 32.81 -11.74
N ARG A 66 15.18 32.09 -12.42
CA ARG A 66 14.84 31.34 -13.65
C ARG A 66 13.99 30.12 -13.33
N ASP A 67 14.27 29.49 -12.19
CA ASP A 67 13.51 28.36 -11.69
C ASP A 67 12.53 28.79 -10.57
N CYS A 68 12.88 29.79 -9.75
CA CYS A 68 12.03 30.29 -8.66
C CYS A 68 11.00 31.39 -9.04
N GLY A 69 11.14 32.03 -10.20
CA GLY A 69 10.38 33.25 -10.53
C GLY A 69 10.94 34.53 -9.91
N THR A 70 10.40 35.68 -10.30
CA THR A 70 10.88 37.00 -9.86
C THR A 70 10.57 37.25 -8.38
N ARG A 71 11.57 37.73 -7.63
CA ARG A 71 11.42 38.16 -6.23
C ARG A 71 11.32 39.69 -6.17
N HIS A 72 10.51 40.23 -5.26
CA HIS A 72 10.41 41.67 -5.02
C HIS A 72 11.13 42.03 -3.72
N SER A 73 11.84 43.15 -3.69
CA SER A 73 12.39 43.71 -2.46
C SER A 73 11.23 44.20 -1.60
N GLU A 74 11.16 43.74 -0.35
CA GLU A 74 10.20 44.24 0.63
C GLU A 74 10.35 45.76 0.77
N GLY A 75 9.52 46.52 0.05
CA GLY A 75 9.86 47.92 -0.23
C GLY A 75 8.77 48.88 -0.69
N GLU A 76 7.63 48.46 -1.26
CA GLU A 76 6.51 49.39 -1.53
C GLU A 76 5.10 48.73 -1.41
N PRO A 77 4.11 49.41 -0.80
CA PRO A 77 2.75 48.91 -0.62
C PRO A 77 1.80 49.24 -1.79
N ASP A 78 0.84 48.33 -2.04
CA ASP A 78 -0.28 48.45 -2.99
C ASP A 78 -1.20 49.67 -2.71
N PRO A 79 -1.65 50.47 -3.71
CA PRO A 79 -2.44 51.67 -3.45
C PRO A 79 -3.93 51.35 -3.27
N GLY A 80 -4.33 51.07 -2.01
CA GLY A 80 -5.72 51.01 -1.56
C GLY A 80 -6.02 52.07 -0.48
N PRO A 81 -7.22 52.70 -0.46
CA PRO A 81 -7.46 53.93 0.29
C PRO A 81 -7.72 53.66 1.79
N PHE A 82 -7.08 54.47 2.63
CA PHE A 82 -7.53 55.12 3.87
C PHE A 82 -6.36 55.17 4.88
N PRO A 83 -6.13 56.33 5.54
CA PRO A 83 -4.97 56.49 6.42
C PRO A 83 -5.25 55.81 7.75
N THR A 84 -4.53 54.73 8.05
CA THR A 84 -4.40 54.24 9.42
C THR A 84 -3.21 54.94 10.10
N PRO A 85 -3.31 55.21 11.42
CA PRO A 85 -2.28 55.93 12.15
C PRO A 85 -1.00 55.10 12.28
N ASN A 86 0.14 55.79 12.43
CA ASN A 86 1.50 55.26 12.58
C ASN A 86 1.58 53.84 13.19
N PRO A 87 2.40 52.94 12.61
CA PRO A 87 2.64 51.64 13.22
C PRO A 87 3.37 51.83 14.55
N LEU A 88 2.81 51.21 15.59
CA LEU A 88 3.46 51.07 16.89
C LEU A 88 4.75 50.24 16.72
N PRO A 89 5.79 50.50 17.53
CA PRO A 89 6.98 49.65 17.55
C PRO A 89 6.58 48.20 17.83
N GLU A 90 7.20 47.30 17.08
CA GLU A 90 7.03 45.85 17.19
C GLU A 90 7.23 45.42 18.64
N PRO A 91 6.30 44.66 19.24
CA PRO A 91 6.46 44.22 20.62
C PRO A 91 7.68 43.31 20.71
N GLU A 92 8.52 43.58 21.69
CA GLU A 92 9.58 42.67 22.15
C GLU A 92 8.96 41.28 22.36
N PRO A 93 9.61 40.16 21.95
CA PRO A 93 9.03 38.83 22.07
C PRO A 93 8.61 38.61 23.52
N GLU A 94 7.35 38.23 23.72
CA GLU A 94 6.83 38.05 25.07
C GLU A 94 7.69 36.98 25.78
N PRO A 95 8.17 37.25 27.00
CA PRO A 95 8.91 36.25 27.76
C PRO A 95 8.02 35.02 27.95
N TRP A 96 8.54 33.84 27.60
CA TRP A 96 7.83 32.56 27.73
C TRP A 96 7.17 32.47 29.11
N GLN A 97 5.85 32.35 29.12
CA GLN A 97 5.10 32.18 30.34
C GLN A 97 4.87 30.69 30.56
N PRO A 98 5.22 30.15 31.75
CA PRO A 98 4.92 28.77 32.04
C PRO A 98 3.40 28.55 31.96
N PRO A 99 2.95 27.45 31.32
CA PRO A 99 1.55 27.12 31.26
C PRO A 99 0.96 26.98 32.67
N GLN A 100 -0.35 27.20 32.81
CA GLN A 100 -1.04 26.93 34.07
C GLN A 100 -1.08 25.41 34.28
N LEU A 101 -0.26 24.92 35.21
CA LEU A 101 -0.11 23.49 35.49
C LEU A 101 -1.14 23.03 36.53
N GLU A 102 -1.84 21.94 36.23
CA GLU A 102 -2.67 21.21 37.18
C GLU A 102 -1.82 20.36 38.15
N PRO A 103 -2.36 19.93 39.30
CA PRO A 103 -1.62 19.11 40.24
C PRO A 103 -1.11 17.81 39.63
N GLY A 104 0.21 17.66 39.62
CA GLY A 104 0.90 16.50 39.04
C GLY A 104 1.51 16.78 37.67
N GLU A 105 1.25 17.93 37.05
CA GLU A 105 1.91 18.31 35.79
C GLU A 105 3.28 18.97 36.03
N ILE A 106 4.24 18.71 35.15
CA ILE A 106 5.59 19.31 35.15
C ILE A 106 5.92 19.88 33.76
N CYS A 107 6.37 21.12 33.76
CA CYS A 107 6.88 21.83 32.59
C CYS A 107 7.71 23.02 33.09
N THR A 108 9.02 23.01 32.81
CA THR A 108 9.92 24.06 33.32
C THR A 108 10.70 24.80 32.23
N ASN A 109 10.87 24.22 31.02
CA ASN A 109 11.72 24.79 29.95
C ASN A 109 13.09 25.30 30.45
N THR A 110 13.72 24.52 31.33
CA THR A 110 14.96 24.93 32.01
C THR A 110 16.22 24.33 31.41
N CYS A 111 16.13 23.36 30.51
CA CYS A 111 17.33 22.75 29.96
C CYS A 111 18.00 23.61 28.89
N ARG A 112 19.24 23.27 28.51
CA ARG A 112 20.02 24.03 27.52
C ARG A 112 19.36 24.05 26.14
N TYR A 113 18.69 22.95 25.80
CA TYR A 113 18.09 22.73 24.49
C TYR A 113 16.57 22.97 24.52
N ALA A 114 16.05 23.60 25.57
CA ALA A 114 14.62 23.86 25.66
C ALA A 114 14.18 24.88 24.62
N GLY A 115 13.13 24.57 23.84
CA GLY A 115 12.57 25.48 22.84
C GLY A 115 13.45 25.68 21.62
N ASP A 116 14.29 24.70 21.27
CA ASP A 116 15.12 24.72 20.07
C ASP A 116 14.44 24.10 18.83
N GLY A 117 13.19 23.66 19.01
CA GLY A 117 12.35 23.05 17.98
C GLY A 117 12.47 21.53 17.92
N GLN A 118 13.20 20.90 18.85
CA GLN A 118 13.33 19.45 18.96
C GLN A 118 13.01 18.99 20.36
N CYS A 119 12.14 17.99 20.49
CA CYS A 119 11.79 17.45 21.80
C CYS A 119 12.93 16.61 22.38
N ASP A 120 13.60 17.12 23.42
CA ASP A 120 14.87 16.62 23.97
C ASP A 120 14.79 16.07 25.40
N ASP A 121 13.62 16.12 26.03
CA ASP A 121 13.44 15.77 27.45
C ASP A 121 13.54 14.27 27.80
N GLY A 122 13.84 13.42 26.81
CA GLY A 122 14.03 11.99 26.99
C GLY A 122 12.77 11.22 27.37
N GLY A 123 11.60 11.85 27.30
CA GLY A 123 10.29 11.23 27.53
C GLY A 123 9.72 10.51 26.32
N PRO A 124 8.51 9.93 26.44
CA PRO A 124 7.76 9.42 25.29
C PRO A 124 7.61 10.49 24.19
N ALA A 125 7.82 10.07 22.93
CA ALA A 125 7.87 10.92 21.73
C ALA A 125 9.06 11.91 21.65
N SER A 126 10.04 11.82 22.56
CA SER A 126 11.24 12.64 22.50
C SER A 126 12.23 12.14 21.45
N GLN A 127 12.77 13.07 20.66
CA GLN A 127 13.75 12.80 19.60
C GLN A 127 15.13 12.51 20.19
N PHE A 128 15.47 13.17 21.31
CA PHE A 128 16.73 12.96 22.02
C PHE A 128 16.52 12.93 23.54
N SER A 129 17.52 12.53 24.31
CA SER A 129 17.45 12.52 25.78
C SER A 129 18.50 13.45 26.38
N LEU A 130 18.57 14.67 25.84
CA LEU A 130 19.57 15.69 26.20
C LEU A 130 19.12 16.57 27.38
N CYS A 131 17.82 16.53 27.69
CA CYS A 131 17.17 17.25 28.76
C CYS A 131 16.54 16.28 29.77
N GLU A 132 16.29 16.75 30.99
CA GLU A 132 15.54 15.97 31.98
C GLU A 132 14.04 16.04 31.65
N LEU A 133 13.27 14.98 31.94
CA LEU A 133 11.84 14.90 31.62
C LEU A 133 11.07 16.15 32.08
N GLY A 134 10.31 16.79 31.17
CA GLY A 134 9.54 18.01 31.43
C GLY A 134 10.34 19.31 31.45
N THR A 135 11.65 19.26 31.17
CA THR A 135 12.52 20.46 31.12
C THR A 135 12.68 21.06 29.72
N ASP A 136 12.05 20.45 28.72
CA ASP A 136 11.91 20.93 27.33
C ASP A 136 10.45 20.75 26.84
N CYS A 137 9.52 21.29 27.61
CA CYS A 137 8.09 21.20 27.32
C CYS A 137 7.58 22.20 26.27
N GLU A 138 8.41 23.16 25.80
CA GLU A 138 8.05 23.96 24.61
C GLU A 138 7.91 23.06 23.40
N ASP A 139 8.87 22.15 23.24
CA ASP A 139 8.96 21.26 22.10
C ASP A 139 8.32 19.89 22.40
N CYS A 140 8.31 19.46 23.66
CA CYS A 140 7.73 18.16 24.07
C CYS A 140 6.30 18.21 24.62
N GLY A 141 5.78 19.38 24.97
CA GLY A 141 4.55 19.52 25.74
C GLY A 141 4.69 19.21 27.25
N ILE A 142 3.61 19.41 27.99
CA ILE A 142 3.54 19.24 29.46
C ILE A 142 3.63 17.76 29.84
N ARG A 143 4.40 17.42 30.89
CA ARG A 143 4.54 16.06 31.42
C ARG A 143 3.77 15.89 32.74
N VAL A 144 3.60 14.66 33.23
CA VAL A 144 2.96 14.37 34.52
C VAL A 144 3.92 13.57 35.42
N GLU A 145 4.08 13.98 36.67
CA GLU A 145 4.86 13.28 37.69
C GLU A 145 4.25 11.89 37.95
N GLY A 146 4.90 10.85 37.40
CA GLY A 146 4.63 9.44 37.73
C GLY A 146 3.66 8.69 36.82
N GLY A 147 3.33 9.19 35.62
CA GLY A 147 2.51 8.45 34.65
C GLY A 147 2.52 9.08 33.26
N ASP A 148 2.35 8.23 32.25
CA ASP A 148 2.27 8.54 30.82
C ASP A 148 1.52 9.84 30.49
N THR A 149 2.09 10.60 29.56
CA THR A 149 1.59 11.85 28.99
C THR A 149 0.09 11.74 28.63
N VAL A 150 -0.75 12.62 29.18
CA VAL A 150 -2.20 12.67 28.86
C VAL A 150 -2.43 13.64 27.70
N CYS A 151 -2.60 13.13 26.47
CA CYS A 151 -3.15 13.94 25.37
C CYS A 151 -4.65 14.21 25.63
N VAL A 152 -5.16 15.41 25.31
CA VAL A 152 -6.61 15.71 25.32
C VAL A 152 -7.06 16.14 23.91
N PRO A 153 -7.94 15.37 23.23
CA PRO A 153 -8.57 14.14 23.71
C PRO A 153 -7.61 12.94 23.77
N ARG A 154 -7.92 11.98 24.64
CA ARG A 154 -7.05 10.83 24.98
C ARG A 154 -6.79 9.95 23.76
N CYS A 155 -5.53 9.90 23.35
CA CYS A 155 -5.03 8.94 22.36
C CYS A 155 -4.77 7.59 23.05
N PRO A 156 -5.17 6.44 22.48
CA PRO A 156 -4.95 5.12 23.08
C PRO A 156 -3.48 4.75 23.32
N GLU A 157 -2.53 5.42 22.63
CA GLU A 157 -1.11 5.07 22.65
C GLU A 157 -0.17 6.15 23.20
N GLY A 158 -0.68 7.24 23.79
CA GLY A 158 0.18 8.22 24.48
C GLY A 158 1.18 9.01 23.60
N PHE A 159 1.09 8.91 22.26
CA PHE A 159 1.87 9.74 21.34
C PHE A 159 1.10 11.04 21.05
N CYS A 160 1.63 12.17 21.53
CA CYS A 160 1.19 13.50 21.11
C CYS A 160 2.22 14.04 20.08
N GLY A 161 1.77 14.72 19.02
CA GLY A 161 2.66 15.40 18.07
C GLY A 161 3.38 16.60 18.69
N ALA A 162 4.32 17.20 17.95
CA ALA A 162 5.21 18.28 18.40
C ALA A 162 4.50 19.58 18.86
N ASP A 163 3.20 19.73 18.61
CA ASP A 163 2.40 20.89 19.03
C ASP A 163 1.41 20.58 20.18
N GLY A 164 1.47 19.38 20.78
CA GLY A 164 0.60 18.99 21.89
C GLY A 164 -0.89 18.85 21.55
N CYS A 165 -1.31 19.12 20.31
CA CYS A 165 -2.67 18.92 19.80
C CYS A 165 -2.58 18.32 18.41
N GLY A 166 -2.58 16.97 18.35
CA GLY A 166 -2.32 16.21 17.13
C GLY A 166 -2.94 16.79 15.86
N GLN A 167 -2.08 17.18 14.92
CA GLN A 167 -2.46 17.47 13.54
C GLN A 167 -3.00 16.22 12.82
N THR A 168 -2.72 15.03 13.34
CA THR A 168 -3.34 13.76 12.92
C THR A 168 -3.47 12.84 14.12
N CYS A 169 -4.65 12.81 14.73
CA CYS A 169 -5.09 11.68 15.55
C CYS A 169 -5.88 10.73 14.64
N PRO A 170 -5.32 9.59 14.17
CA PRO A 170 -6.06 8.65 13.33
C PRO A 170 -7.28 8.04 14.06
N ALA A 171 -7.23 7.98 15.40
CA ALA A 171 -8.31 7.47 16.24
C ALA A 171 -9.52 8.43 16.37
N CYS A 172 -9.44 9.67 15.88
CA CYS A 172 -10.58 10.59 15.87
C CYS A 172 -11.46 10.44 14.61
N ASP A 173 -10.96 9.76 13.58
CA ASP A 173 -11.65 9.42 12.34
C ASP A 173 -11.80 7.90 12.19
N GLU A 174 -12.08 7.17 13.28
CA GLU A 174 -12.68 5.84 13.13
C GLU A 174 -13.94 6.03 12.27
N PRO A 175 -13.99 5.49 11.04
CA PRO A 175 -15.10 5.77 10.15
C PRO A 175 -16.32 5.09 10.73
N VAL A 176 -17.13 5.84 11.49
CA VAL A 176 -18.36 5.36 12.15
C VAL A 176 -19.14 4.56 11.12
N PHE A 177 -19.17 3.24 11.29
CA PHE A 177 -19.96 2.37 10.43
C PHE A 177 -21.41 2.85 10.48
N GLY A 178 -22.06 2.99 9.32
CA GLY A 178 -23.51 3.00 9.31
C GLY A 178 -24.05 1.71 9.95
N GLU A 179 -25.25 1.76 10.52
CA GLU A 179 -25.86 0.64 11.26
C GLU A 179 -25.93 -0.67 10.46
N ASP A 180 -25.89 -0.60 9.11
CA ASP A 180 -25.90 -1.72 8.17
C ASP A 180 -24.76 -1.66 7.13
N GLU A 181 -23.60 -1.10 7.49
CA GLU A 181 -22.46 -0.99 6.58
C GLU A 181 -21.36 -2.00 6.86
N ALA A 182 -20.73 -2.49 5.79
CA ALA A 182 -19.48 -3.24 5.81
C ALA A 182 -18.40 -2.45 5.02
N ARG A 183 -17.14 -2.74 5.31
CA ARG A 183 -15.99 -2.17 4.59
C ARG A 183 -15.45 -3.23 3.65
N LEU A 184 -15.32 -2.89 2.37
CA LEU A 184 -14.86 -3.83 1.35
C LEU A 184 -13.63 -3.30 0.60
N ARG A 185 -12.58 -4.12 0.52
CA ARG A 185 -11.41 -3.91 -0.33
C ARG A 185 -11.43 -4.90 -1.50
N LEU A 186 -10.97 -4.48 -2.67
CA LEU A 186 -10.82 -5.35 -3.85
C LEU A 186 -9.33 -5.59 -4.15
N ILE A 187 -8.92 -6.87 -4.18
CA ILE A 187 -7.61 -7.30 -4.65
C ILE A 187 -7.80 -8.15 -5.90
N VAL A 188 -7.12 -7.79 -6.99
CA VAL A 188 -7.08 -8.57 -8.22
C VAL A 188 -5.66 -9.07 -8.41
N GLY A 189 -5.48 -10.38 -8.42
CA GLY A 189 -4.18 -11.00 -8.68
C GLY A 189 -4.24 -11.91 -9.89
N ASP A 190 -3.11 -12.01 -10.59
CA ASP A 190 -2.83 -12.83 -11.79
C ASP A 190 -3.17 -12.24 -13.18
N HIS A 191 -2.16 -12.04 -14.06
CA HIS A 191 -1.72 -13.01 -15.09
C HIS A 191 -0.47 -12.56 -15.87
N ARG A 192 0.26 -13.55 -16.41
CA ARG A 192 1.26 -13.40 -17.48
C ARG A 192 0.63 -12.68 -18.69
N GLY A 193 1.36 -11.72 -19.27
CA GLY A 193 0.85 -10.89 -20.37
C GLY A 193 0.11 -9.63 -19.87
N ARG A 194 -0.22 -8.70 -20.78
CA ARG A 194 -0.62 -7.29 -20.47
C ARG A 194 -1.56 -7.15 -19.27
N SER A 195 -1.38 -6.06 -18.51
CA SER A 195 -2.19 -5.65 -17.35
C SER A 195 -3.68 -5.91 -17.58
N SER A 196 -4.23 -6.94 -16.93
CA SER A 196 -5.65 -7.26 -17.03
C SER A 196 -6.40 -6.46 -15.96
N THR A 197 -7.14 -5.43 -16.39
CA THR A 197 -8.11 -4.80 -15.51
C THR A 197 -9.30 -5.74 -15.36
N ARG A 198 -9.84 -5.84 -14.15
CA ARG A 198 -11.10 -6.53 -13.88
C ARG A 198 -12.16 -5.53 -13.46
N LYS A 199 -13.32 -5.63 -14.10
CA LYS A 199 -14.56 -5.05 -13.60
C LYS A 199 -15.25 -6.09 -12.73
N VAL A 200 -15.73 -5.65 -11.56
CA VAL A 200 -16.38 -6.48 -10.54
C VAL A 200 -17.72 -5.84 -10.20
N CYS A 201 -18.80 -6.58 -10.45
CA CYS A 201 -20.17 -6.14 -10.24
C CYS A 201 -20.75 -6.91 -9.04
N LEU A 202 -21.20 -6.18 -8.02
CA LEU A 202 -21.74 -6.72 -6.77
C LEU A 202 -23.27 -6.63 -6.78
N TYR A 203 -23.95 -7.74 -6.50
CA TYR A 203 -25.40 -7.88 -6.53
C TYR A 203 -25.92 -8.43 -5.19
N ARG A 204 -27.18 -8.12 -4.90
CA ARG A 204 -27.98 -8.92 -3.96
C ARG A 204 -28.66 -10.04 -4.74
N ALA A 205 -28.89 -11.20 -4.11
CA ALA A 205 -29.52 -12.31 -4.80
C ALA A 205 -30.92 -11.94 -5.31
N GLY A 206 -31.15 -12.15 -6.60
CA GLY A 206 -32.41 -11.84 -7.27
C GLY A 206 -32.46 -10.44 -7.91
N ASP A 207 -31.50 -9.55 -7.62
CA ASP A 207 -31.42 -8.23 -8.25
C ASP A 207 -30.82 -8.32 -9.65
N SER A 208 -31.39 -7.56 -10.59
CA SER A 208 -30.89 -7.49 -11.97
C SER A 208 -29.82 -6.41 -12.21
N GLN A 209 -29.67 -5.48 -11.25
CA GLN A 209 -28.67 -4.40 -11.31
C GLN A 209 -27.71 -4.54 -10.14
N PRO A 210 -26.40 -4.29 -10.36
CA PRO A 210 -25.44 -4.30 -9.27
C PRO A 210 -25.68 -3.09 -8.36
N PHE A 211 -25.52 -3.28 -7.05
CA PHE A 211 -25.56 -2.17 -6.09
C PHE A 211 -24.20 -1.44 -5.99
N LYS A 212 -23.12 -2.10 -6.44
CA LYS A 212 -21.78 -1.51 -6.49
C LYS A 212 -20.99 -2.13 -7.64
N VAL A 213 -20.24 -1.30 -8.36
CA VAL A 213 -19.27 -1.71 -9.38
C VAL A 213 -17.92 -1.21 -8.96
N LEU A 214 -16.90 -2.06 -9.10
CA LEU A 214 -15.51 -1.76 -8.78
C LEU A 214 -14.64 -2.17 -9.98
N THR A 215 -13.63 -1.38 -10.27
CA THR A 215 -12.60 -1.71 -11.26
C THR A 215 -11.23 -1.70 -10.62
N ARG A 216 -10.40 -2.68 -10.97
CA ARG A 216 -9.03 -2.75 -10.45
C ARG A 216 -8.12 -3.44 -11.45
N ALA A 217 -6.92 -2.89 -11.60
CA ALA A 217 -5.85 -3.53 -12.35
C ALA A 217 -5.31 -4.74 -11.57
N ALA A 218 -5.05 -5.84 -12.27
CA ALA A 218 -4.39 -7.00 -11.68
C ALA A 218 -2.95 -6.68 -11.26
N VAL A 219 -2.52 -7.27 -10.14
CA VAL A 219 -1.13 -7.20 -9.69
C VAL A 219 -0.22 -8.04 -10.61
N THR A 220 0.83 -7.37 -11.10
CA THR A 220 1.99 -7.82 -11.91
C THR A 220 2.81 -9.03 -11.40
N GLU A 221 3.46 -9.81 -12.28
CA GLU A 221 4.56 -10.72 -11.88
C GLU A 221 5.80 -9.94 -11.41
N SER A 222 6.54 -10.52 -10.45
CA SER A 222 7.91 -10.22 -10.00
C SER A 222 8.19 -9.12 -8.98
N ARG A 223 7.19 -8.45 -8.41
CA ARG A 223 7.41 -7.47 -7.34
C ARG A 223 6.25 -7.54 -6.38
N ILE A 224 6.53 -7.87 -5.13
CA ILE A 224 5.59 -7.74 -4.01
C ILE A 224 4.77 -6.46 -4.20
N ALA A 225 3.44 -6.58 -4.20
CA ALA A 225 2.55 -5.42 -4.25
C ALA A 225 2.02 -5.14 -2.86
N MET A 226 1.98 -3.86 -2.51
CA MET A 226 1.36 -3.40 -1.28
C MET A 226 0.01 -2.82 -1.64
N VAL A 227 -1.04 -3.29 -0.97
CA VAL A 227 -2.38 -2.73 -1.07
C VAL A 227 -2.69 -2.11 0.27
N TYR A 228 -2.73 -0.78 0.26
CA TYR A 228 -3.14 0.01 1.41
C TYR A 228 -4.64 -0.13 1.67
N ALA A 229 -5.08 0.39 2.80
CA ALA A 229 -6.45 0.34 3.31
C ALA A 229 -7.46 1.14 2.46
N GLU A 230 -7.61 0.81 1.18
CA GLU A 230 -8.59 1.41 0.28
C GLU A 230 -9.93 0.65 0.39
N TYR A 231 -10.61 0.80 1.52
CA TYR A 231 -11.92 0.20 1.73
C TYR A 231 -13.04 1.13 1.24
N VAL A 232 -13.99 0.56 0.52
CA VAL A 232 -15.24 1.22 0.17
C VAL A 232 -16.34 0.84 1.16
N ALA A 233 -17.18 1.79 1.54
CA ALA A 233 -18.43 1.49 2.24
C ALA A 233 -19.37 0.74 1.30
N VAL A 234 -19.90 -0.39 1.76
CA VAL A 234 -20.92 -1.17 1.06
C VAL A 234 -21.99 -1.63 2.05
N PRO A 235 -23.23 -1.86 1.60
CA PRO A 235 -24.23 -2.43 2.49
C PRO A 235 -23.82 -3.83 2.97
N ALA A 236 -24.07 -4.12 4.24
CA ALA A 236 -24.00 -5.48 4.77
C ALA A 236 -25.11 -6.34 4.12
N ILE A 237 -24.71 -7.46 3.51
CA ILE A 237 -25.58 -8.30 2.68
C ILE A 237 -25.13 -9.75 2.82
N ALA A 238 -26.01 -10.60 3.37
CA ALA A 238 -25.73 -12.03 3.57
C ALA A 238 -25.76 -12.84 2.26
N ASP A 239 -26.53 -12.39 1.27
CA ASP A 239 -26.75 -13.04 -0.03
C ASP A 239 -25.96 -12.36 -1.16
N LEU A 240 -24.72 -11.94 -0.86
CA LEU A 240 -23.82 -11.30 -1.83
C LEU A 240 -23.58 -12.22 -3.03
N GLN A 241 -23.79 -11.69 -4.24
CA GLN A 241 -23.37 -12.32 -5.48
C GLN A 241 -22.40 -11.43 -6.25
N VAL A 242 -21.41 -12.05 -6.88
CA VAL A 242 -20.35 -11.33 -7.61
C VAL A 242 -20.22 -11.88 -9.02
N ALA A 243 -20.22 -10.96 -9.98
CA ALA A 243 -19.76 -11.21 -11.34
C ALA A 243 -18.47 -10.42 -11.57
N HIS A 244 -17.54 -10.99 -12.33
CA HIS A 244 -16.33 -10.29 -12.74
C HIS A 244 -15.95 -10.64 -14.17
N LEU A 245 -15.34 -9.69 -14.86
CA LEU A 245 -14.96 -9.83 -16.27
C LEU A 245 -13.67 -9.06 -16.56
N ALA A 246 -12.97 -9.45 -17.63
CA ALA A 246 -11.88 -8.66 -18.16
C ALA A 246 -12.43 -7.33 -18.69
N TRP A 247 -11.70 -6.25 -18.43
CA TRP A 247 -12.09 -4.91 -18.81
C TRP A 247 -10.86 -4.11 -19.26
N ASP A 248 -11.07 -3.07 -20.04
CA ASP A 248 -9.96 -2.25 -20.56
C ASP A 248 -9.72 -0.98 -19.71
N ASP A 249 -10.75 -0.42 -19.09
CA ASP A 249 -10.67 0.83 -18.32
C ASP A 249 -10.65 0.57 -16.81
N ALA A 250 -9.54 0.92 -16.15
CA ALA A 250 -9.38 0.75 -14.70
C ALA A 250 -10.26 1.67 -13.84
N TYR A 251 -10.97 2.62 -14.44
CA TYR A 251 -11.78 3.62 -13.74
C TYR A 251 -13.27 3.58 -14.11
N ASP A 252 -13.69 2.62 -14.92
CA ASP A 252 -15.09 2.50 -15.34
C ASP A 252 -15.96 1.84 -14.27
N GLU A 253 -16.50 2.66 -13.38
CA GLU A 253 -17.47 2.25 -12.34
C GLU A 253 -18.92 2.21 -12.84
N SER A 254 -19.16 2.26 -14.16
CA SER A 254 -20.51 2.16 -14.71
C SER A 254 -21.04 0.72 -14.71
N ILE A 255 -22.37 0.59 -14.75
CA ILE A 255 -23.05 -0.72 -14.86
C ILE A 255 -22.89 -1.39 -16.24
N GLU A 256 -22.21 -0.75 -17.20
CA GLU A 256 -22.01 -1.33 -18.52
C GLU A 256 -21.19 -2.63 -18.43
N GLY A 257 -21.67 -3.68 -19.11
CA GLY A 257 -21.04 -5.01 -19.10
C GLY A 257 -21.38 -5.87 -17.87
N CYS A 258 -22.06 -5.33 -16.86
CA CYS A 258 -22.53 -6.10 -15.72
C CYS A 258 -23.75 -6.97 -16.09
N ASP A 259 -23.61 -8.30 -15.97
CA ASP A 259 -24.69 -9.29 -16.19
C ASP A 259 -24.93 -10.13 -14.93
N ALA A 260 -26.10 -9.97 -14.32
CA ALA A 260 -26.49 -10.68 -13.11
C ALA A 260 -26.54 -12.21 -13.30
N SER A 261 -26.75 -12.72 -14.52
CA SER A 261 -26.76 -14.16 -14.80
C SER A 261 -25.38 -14.82 -14.64
N GLN A 262 -24.31 -14.01 -14.70
CA GLN A 262 -22.94 -14.43 -14.48
C GLN A 262 -22.54 -14.38 -13.00
N ALA A 263 -23.34 -13.74 -12.15
CA ALA A 263 -23.03 -13.60 -10.73
C ALA A 263 -23.09 -14.94 -10.01
N ARG A 264 -22.19 -15.14 -9.05
CA ARG A 264 -22.12 -16.33 -8.19
C ARG A 264 -22.13 -15.92 -6.72
N PRO A 265 -22.79 -16.68 -5.83
CA PRO A 265 -22.79 -16.39 -4.40
C PRO A 265 -21.36 -16.47 -3.84
N LEU A 266 -21.05 -15.62 -2.86
CA LEU A 266 -19.75 -15.61 -2.16
C LEU A 266 -19.91 -15.88 -0.67
N GLY A 267 -19.34 -17.01 -0.22
CA GLY A 267 -19.38 -17.44 1.18
C GLY A 267 -20.80 -17.73 1.69
N ASP A 268 -20.90 -18.25 2.91
CA ASP A 268 -22.20 -18.53 3.54
C ASP A 268 -22.77 -17.31 4.30
N GLU A 269 -21.91 -16.38 4.73
CA GLU A 269 -22.28 -15.22 5.57
C GLU A 269 -22.31 -13.88 4.82
N GLY A 270 -21.79 -13.82 3.58
CA GLY A 270 -21.71 -12.58 2.81
C GLY A 270 -20.91 -11.46 3.51
N LEU A 271 -21.39 -10.21 3.39
CA LEU A 271 -20.81 -9.02 4.04
C LEU A 271 -21.49 -8.77 5.39
N VAL A 272 -20.71 -8.81 6.47
CA VAL A 272 -21.20 -8.58 7.83
C VAL A 272 -21.07 -7.10 8.21
N ALA A 273 -22.10 -6.56 8.88
CA ALA A 273 -22.12 -5.18 9.36
C ALA A 273 -21.04 -4.94 10.41
N GLY A 274 -20.37 -3.79 10.34
CA GLY A 274 -19.30 -3.41 11.27
C GLY A 274 -17.95 -4.09 10.99
N GLU A 275 -17.82 -4.84 9.89
CA GLU A 275 -16.66 -5.70 9.63
C GLU A 275 -15.95 -5.33 8.33
N TYR A 276 -14.65 -5.65 8.28
CA TYR A 276 -13.78 -5.43 7.12
C TYR A 276 -13.66 -6.73 6.31
N HIS A 277 -13.77 -6.61 5.00
CA HIS A 277 -13.68 -7.72 4.08
C HIS A 277 -12.76 -7.37 2.91
N THR A 278 -12.03 -8.38 2.43
CA THR A 278 -11.28 -8.33 1.19
C THR A 278 -11.92 -9.29 0.19
N LEU A 279 -12.43 -8.74 -0.92
CA LEU A 279 -12.81 -9.48 -2.10
C LEU A 279 -11.56 -9.72 -2.96
N VAL A 280 -11.19 -10.98 -3.11
CA VAL A 280 -10.04 -11.43 -3.89
C VAL A 280 -10.55 -12.01 -5.21
N ILE A 281 -10.00 -11.51 -6.32
CA ILE A 281 -10.27 -12.02 -7.67
C ILE A 281 -8.98 -12.58 -8.25
N ALA A 282 -9.02 -13.83 -8.65
CA ALA A 282 -8.00 -14.47 -9.48
C ALA A 282 -8.27 -14.20 -10.96
N ALA A 283 -7.31 -13.60 -11.67
CA ALA A 283 -7.50 -13.00 -12.99
C ALA A 283 -6.70 -13.69 -14.13
N TYR A 284 -6.48 -15.00 -14.07
CA TYR A 284 -5.80 -15.80 -15.10
C TYR A 284 -6.47 -15.77 -16.50
N GLU A 285 -5.69 -15.92 -17.57
CA GLU A 285 -6.20 -16.16 -18.94
C GLU A 285 -6.70 -17.62 -19.04
N GLN A 286 -7.94 -17.81 -19.51
CA GLN A 286 -8.58 -19.14 -19.54
C GLN A 286 -7.87 -20.13 -20.49
N ASP A 287 -7.10 -19.64 -21.46
CA ASP A 287 -6.41 -20.44 -22.47
C ASP A 287 -4.96 -20.80 -22.09
N ALA A 288 -4.39 -20.19 -21.04
CA ALA A 288 -3.07 -20.51 -20.51
C ALA A 288 -3.05 -21.79 -19.64
N ARG A 289 -4.16 -22.54 -19.60
CA ARG A 289 -4.33 -23.76 -18.81
C ARG A 289 -3.43 -24.89 -19.32
N GLY A 290 -2.28 -25.05 -18.69
CA GLY A 290 -1.70 -26.38 -18.56
C GLY A 290 -2.68 -27.33 -17.84
N SER A 291 -2.50 -28.64 -17.97
CA SER A 291 -3.21 -29.60 -17.12
C SER A 291 -2.66 -29.55 -15.70
N CYS A 292 -3.55 -29.53 -14.70
CA CYS A 292 -3.15 -29.78 -13.31
C CYS A 292 -3.08 -31.30 -13.09
N ALA A 293 -2.11 -31.71 -12.27
CA ALA A 293 -2.07 -33.08 -11.79
C ALA A 293 -2.92 -33.21 -10.53
N ALA A 294 -3.49 -34.38 -10.28
CA ALA A 294 -4.25 -34.67 -9.07
C ALA A 294 -3.82 -36.02 -8.48
N HIS A 295 -3.75 -36.08 -7.15
CA HIS A 295 -3.47 -37.29 -6.39
C HIS A 295 -4.57 -37.54 -5.36
N ALA A 296 -5.67 -38.18 -5.78
CA ALA A 296 -6.89 -38.31 -4.98
C ALA A 296 -6.72 -39.04 -3.63
N GLU A 297 -5.66 -39.83 -3.47
CA GLU A 297 -5.39 -40.57 -2.21
C GLU A 297 -4.63 -39.74 -1.17
N VAL A 298 -4.09 -38.57 -1.54
CA VAL A 298 -3.31 -37.73 -0.63
C VAL A 298 -4.06 -36.44 -0.37
N GLU A 299 -4.32 -36.19 0.90
CA GLU A 299 -5.04 -34.99 1.35
C GLU A 299 -4.28 -33.72 0.95
N GLY A 300 -5.01 -32.74 0.39
CA GLY A 300 -4.41 -31.49 -0.11
C GLY A 300 -3.71 -31.61 -1.47
N CYS A 301 -3.94 -32.69 -2.22
CA CYS A 301 -3.37 -32.94 -3.56
C CYS A 301 -4.41 -33.04 -4.69
N GLY A 302 -5.59 -32.45 -4.51
CA GLY A 302 -6.63 -32.26 -5.52
C GLY A 302 -6.16 -31.47 -6.74
N PHE A 303 -5.14 -30.61 -6.63
CA PHE A 303 -4.40 -30.09 -7.79
C PHE A 303 -2.98 -29.62 -7.43
N TYR A 304 -2.00 -29.99 -8.27
CA TYR A 304 -0.59 -29.59 -8.11
C TYR A 304 0.13 -29.40 -9.46
N PRO A 305 1.33 -28.78 -9.48
CA PRO A 305 2.05 -28.48 -10.72
C PRO A 305 2.47 -29.77 -11.44
N ALA A 306 1.86 -30.07 -12.59
CA ALA A 306 2.13 -31.28 -13.35
C ALA A 306 3.54 -31.28 -13.98
N ARG A 307 4.32 -32.36 -13.81
CA ARG A 307 5.51 -32.61 -14.64
C ARG A 307 5.10 -33.20 -16.00
N SER A 308 5.91 -32.94 -17.03
CA SER A 308 5.69 -33.45 -18.39
C SER A 308 5.72 -34.97 -18.53
N GLU A 309 6.30 -35.71 -17.56
CA GLU A 309 6.56 -37.15 -17.70
C GLU A 309 6.03 -38.04 -16.55
N THR A 310 5.65 -37.50 -15.38
CA THR A 310 5.43 -38.32 -14.16
C THR A 310 4.11 -38.12 -13.43
N SER A 311 3.25 -37.19 -13.84
CA SER A 311 2.06 -36.89 -13.05
C SER A 311 0.84 -37.73 -13.44
N GLY A 312 0.00 -38.08 -12.47
CA GLY A 312 -1.14 -38.99 -12.59
C GLY A 312 -2.25 -38.50 -13.55
N SER A 313 -3.52 -38.82 -13.26
CA SER A 313 -4.62 -38.36 -14.11
C SER A 313 -4.64 -36.82 -14.19
N ALA A 314 -4.48 -36.29 -15.39
CA ALA A 314 -4.62 -34.86 -15.67
C ALA A 314 -6.07 -34.41 -15.40
N ALA A 315 -6.23 -33.34 -14.65
CA ALA A 315 -7.50 -32.65 -14.43
C ALA A 315 -7.41 -31.20 -14.91
N ALA A 316 -8.58 -30.59 -15.15
CA ALA A 316 -8.65 -29.15 -15.35
C ALA A 316 -8.32 -28.45 -14.02
N CYS A 317 -7.41 -27.47 -14.05
CA CYS A 317 -7.17 -26.61 -12.89
C CYS A 317 -8.47 -25.88 -12.50
N PRO A 318 -8.63 -25.50 -11.21
CA PRO A 318 -9.76 -24.71 -10.76
C PRO A 318 -9.97 -23.45 -11.62
N ALA A 319 -11.24 -23.13 -11.91
CA ALA A 319 -11.55 -21.90 -12.63
C ALA A 319 -11.29 -20.68 -11.71
N PRO A 320 -10.88 -19.54 -12.27
CA PRO A 320 -10.79 -18.29 -11.52
C PRO A 320 -12.15 -18.02 -10.86
N ALA A 321 -12.09 -17.77 -9.56
CA ALA A 321 -13.25 -17.50 -8.73
C ALA A 321 -13.00 -16.24 -7.91
N ALA A 322 -14.09 -15.55 -7.61
CA ALA A 322 -14.12 -14.52 -6.59
C ALA A 322 -14.18 -15.18 -5.21
N MET A 323 -13.51 -14.58 -4.23
CA MET A 323 -13.42 -15.07 -2.87
C MET A 323 -13.60 -13.91 -1.90
N LEU A 324 -14.32 -14.14 -0.81
CA LEU A 324 -14.49 -13.15 0.23
C LEU A 324 -13.73 -13.61 1.47
N VAL A 325 -12.77 -12.80 1.91
CA VAL A 325 -11.97 -13.04 3.12
C VAL A 325 -12.37 -11.99 4.14
N ARG A 326 -12.65 -12.39 5.38
CA ARG A 326 -12.84 -11.42 6.46
C ARG A 326 -11.47 -10.97 6.98
N ASP A 327 -11.26 -9.66 6.99
CA ASP A 327 -10.07 -9.05 7.56
C ASP A 327 -10.23 -9.00 9.09
N GLY A 328 -9.12 -9.12 9.82
CA GLY A 328 -9.14 -9.14 11.29
C GLY A 328 -9.89 -10.29 11.97
N GLN A 329 -10.38 -11.32 11.25
CA GLN A 329 -11.12 -12.43 11.87
C GLN A 329 -10.26 -13.13 12.94
N ARG A 330 -10.81 -13.30 14.15
CA ARG A 330 -10.07 -13.69 15.36
C ARG A 330 -10.32 -15.14 15.71
N VAL A 331 -9.31 -15.85 16.23
CA VAL A 331 -9.46 -17.23 16.71
C VAL A 331 -10.18 -17.30 18.06
N ASP A 332 -10.10 -16.26 18.89
CA ASP A 332 -10.60 -16.31 20.28
C ASP A 332 -11.10 -14.97 20.84
N GLY A 333 -11.21 -13.93 20.00
CA GLY A 333 -11.63 -12.60 20.43
C GLY A 333 -10.49 -11.71 21.00
N SER A 334 -9.27 -12.24 21.15
CA SER A 334 -8.11 -11.42 21.53
C SER A 334 -7.39 -10.84 20.32
N TYR A 335 -6.92 -9.58 20.42
CA TYR A 335 -5.97 -9.03 19.45
C TYR A 335 -4.64 -9.74 19.65
N GLN A 336 -4.18 -10.42 18.62
CA GLN A 336 -2.77 -10.78 18.52
C GLN A 336 -2.30 -10.33 17.15
N ALA A 337 -1.43 -9.33 17.15
CA ALA A 337 -0.73 -8.87 15.96
C ALA A 337 0.10 -9.99 15.34
N GLY A 338 0.46 -9.80 14.09
CA GLY A 338 1.29 -10.72 13.33
C GLY A 338 0.90 -10.75 11.85
N TRP A 339 1.25 -11.84 11.19
CA TRP A 339 0.99 -12.01 9.77
C TRP A 339 0.34 -13.36 9.47
N ARG A 340 -0.49 -13.40 8.43
CA ARG A 340 -1.10 -14.63 7.89
C ARG A 340 -0.89 -14.74 6.39
N VAL A 341 -0.82 -15.96 5.88
CA VAL A 341 -0.70 -16.24 4.43
C VAL A 341 -1.98 -16.89 3.92
N VAL A 342 -2.50 -16.34 2.82
CA VAL A 342 -3.68 -16.84 2.11
C VAL A 342 -3.23 -17.38 0.75
N ASN A 343 -3.41 -18.69 0.54
CA ASN A 343 -3.06 -19.35 -0.72
C ASN A 343 -4.18 -19.16 -1.76
N VAL A 344 -3.85 -18.44 -2.84
CA VAL A 344 -4.73 -18.21 -4.01
C VAL A 344 -4.01 -18.58 -5.30
N THR A 345 -3.04 -19.49 -5.24
CA THR A 345 -2.34 -20.01 -6.41
C THR A 345 -3.25 -20.92 -7.25
N ALA A 346 -3.08 -20.89 -8.57
CA ALA A 346 -3.97 -21.61 -9.49
C ALA A 346 -3.61 -23.10 -9.67
N ASN A 347 -2.35 -23.46 -9.42
CA ASN A 347 -1.82 -24.80 -9.69
C ASN A 347 -1.20 -25.47 -8.46
N ALA A 348 -1.43 -24.96 -7.24
CA ALA A 348 -1.05 -25.63 -6.00
C ALA A 348 -2.15 -25.52 -4.95
N GLU A 349 -2.73 -26.66 -4.61
CA GLU A 349 -3.69 -26.73 -3.52
C GLU A 349 -3.04 -26.40 -2.17
N ILE A 350 -1.77 -26.74 -1.96
CA ILE A 350 -1.10 -26.54 -0.69
C ILE A 350 0.28 -25.91 -0.86
N ILE A 351 0.52 -24.83 -0.11
CA ILE A 351 1.83 -24.19 0.04
C ILE A 351 2.22 -24.18 1.52
N ALA A 352 3.50 -23.95 1.78
CA ALA A 352 4.00 -23.72 3.12
C ALA A 352 4.45 -22.26 3.28
N ALA A 353 4.36 -21.70 4.48
CA ALA A 353 4.96 -20.41 4.80
C ALA A 353 5.71 -20.46 6.13
N SER A 354 6.75 -19.63 6.25
CA SER A 354 7.65 -19.62 7.39
C SER A 354 8.31 -18.27 7.56
N GLY A 355 8.40 -17.80 8.81
CA GLY A 355 9.23 -16.66 9.20
C GLY A 355 10.51 -17.04 9.94
N GLU A 356 10.73 -18.34 10.18
CA GLU A 356 11.80 -18.89 11.03
C GLU A 356 12.37 -20.20 10.46
N ASP A 357 13.68 -20.39 10.60
CA ASP A 357 14.35 -21.58 10.07
C ASP A 357 13.74 -22.88 10.62
N ASN A 358 13.33 -23.76 9.71
CA ASN A 358 12.73 -25.08 9.99
C ASN A 358 11.37 -25.07 10.72
N LEU A 359 10.71 -23.92 10.84
CA LEU A 359 9.33 -23.82 11.35
C LEU A 359 8.40 -23.35 10.24
N TRP A 360 7.43 -24.18 9.85
CA TRP A 360 6.57 -23.90 8.70
C TRP A 360 5.14 -24.36 8.97
N ASN A 361 4.19 -23.62 8.40
CA ASN A 361 2.77 -23.95 8.42
C ASN A 361 2.27 -24.22 7.01
N ARG A 362 1.25 -25.07 6.88
CA ARG A 362 0.60 -25.39 5.60
C ARG A 362 -0.61 -24.51 5.39
N HIS A 363 -0.78 -24.06 4.16
CA HIS A 363 -1.89 -23.20 3.74
C HIS A 363 -2.61 -23.84 2.56
N ALA A 364 -3.84 -24.29 2.81
CA ALA A 364 -4.73 -24.81 1.77
C ALA A 364 -5.22 -23.67 0.87
N SER A 365 -5.43 -24.00 -0.41
CA SER A 365 -5.93 -23.08 -1.40
C SER A 365 -7.39 -22.78 -1.15
N LEU A 366 -7.74 -21.49 -1.24
CA LEU A 366 -9.12 -21.07 -1.10
C LEU A 366 -10.03 -21.68 -2.19
N PHE A 367 -9.50 -22.16 -3.33
CA PHE A 367 -10.28 -22.76 -4.41
C PHE A 367 -10.80 -24.17 -4.09
N SER A 368 -10.12 -24.94 -3.23
CA SER A 368 -10.51 -26.32 -2.90
C SER A 368 -11.06 -26.49 -1.49
N ALA A 369 -10.96 -25.46 -0.64
CA ALA A 369 -11.31 -25.59 0.77
C ALA A 369 -12.83 -25.76 0.98
N GLN A 370 -13.29 -27.02 1.04
CA GLN A 370 -14.39 -27.41 1.93
C GLN A 370 -13.94 -27.15 3.37
N GLY A 371 -14.05 -25.91 3.85
CA GLY A 371 -13.53 -25.48 5.15
C GLY A 371 -12.72 -24.18 5.16
N ALA A 372 -12.87 -23.30 4.16
CA ALA A 372 -12.20 -22.00 4.01
C ALA A 372 -12.35 -21.00 5.19
N ALA A 373 -12.99 -21.40 6.28
CA ALA A 373 -13.05 -20.65 7.54
C ALA A 373 -11.75 -20.73 8.35
N GLU A 374 -10.83 -21.64 8.04
CA GLU A 374 -9.55 -21.77 8.72
C GLU A 374 -8.39 -21.46 7.77
N ALA A 375 -8.22 -20.19 7.39
CA ALA A 375 -6.86 -19.70 7.22
C ALA A 375 -6.17 -19.88 8.58
N GLN A 376 -5.59 -21.05 8.85
CA GLN A 376 -5.09 -21.40 10.18
C GLN A 376 -4.12 -20.30 10.64
N PHE A 377 -4.62 -19.54 11.60
CA PHE A 377 -4.01 -18.34 12.11
C PHE A 377 -2.79 -18.78 12.91
N TYR A 378 -1.62 -18.36 12.46
CA TYR A 378 -0.42 -18.50 13.27
C TYR A 378 0.11 -17.11 13.54
N ASN A 379 -0.18 -16.64 14.76
CA ASN A 379 0.52 -15.51 15.33
C ASN A 379 1.93 -15.98 15.64
N THR A 380 2.88 -15.73 14.74
CA THR A 380 4.26 -15.64 15.19
C THR A 380 4.40 -14.29 15.87
N LEU A 381 4.88 -14.29 17.12
CA LEU A 381 5.32 -13.05 17.77
C LEU A 381 6.26 -12.32 16.80
N ALA A 382 5.99 -11.03 16.62
CA ALA A 382 6.47 -10.19 15.52
C ALA A 382 7.99 -9.91 15.56
N PHE A 383 8.83 -10.94 15.50
CA PHE A 383 10.29 -10.82 15.52
C PHE A 383 10.93 -11.12 14.17
N THR A 384 10.15 -11.33 13.12
CA THR A 384 10.67 -11.60 11.78
C THR A 384 10.28 -10.50 10.82
N SER A 385 11.28 -10.00 10.09
CA SER A 385 11.07 -9.10 8.95
C SER A 385 10.91 -9.86 7.64
N THR A 386 10.95 -11.20 7.68
CA THR A 386 11.04 -12.04 6.48
C THR A 386 10.03 -13.17 6.54
N VAL A 387 9.27 -13.36 5.47
CA VAL A 387 8.39 -14.52 5.27
C VAL A 387 8.78 -15.22 3.98
N ARG A 388 8.95 -16.54 4.02
CA ARG A 388 9.26 -17.40 2.88
C ARG A 388 8.08 -18.27 2.56
N VAL A 389 7.70 -18.31 1.29
CA VAL A 389 6.68 -19.20 0.73
C VAL A 389 7.37 -20.38 0.07
N CYS A 390 6.98 -21.58 0.48
CA CYS A 390 7.66 -22.84 0.23
C CYS A 390 6.74 -23.91 -0.39
N PRO A 391 7.30 -24.88 -1.13
CA PRO A 391 6.51 -25.86 -1.85
C PRO A 391 6.05 -27.01 -0.93
N ALA A 392 4.81 -26.93 -0.44
CA ALA A 392 4.21 -28.04 0.32
C ALA A 392 3.63 -29.14 -0.58
N TYR A 393 3.22 -28.80 -1.81
CA TYR A 393 2.67 -29.73 -2.80
C TYR A 393 3.64 -30.82 -3.27
N LEU A 394 4.92 -30.80 -2.85
CA LEU A 394 5.90 -31.83 -3.20
C LEU A 394 5.48 -33.23 -2.73
N LEU A 395 4.74 -33.31 -1.63
CA LEU A 395 4.18 -34.57 -1.13
C LEU A 395 3.18 -35.20 -2.13
N CYS A 396 2.67 -34.42 -3.08
CA CYS A 396 1.76 -34.88 -4.13
C CYS A 396 2.50 -35.51 -5.31
N GLU A 397 3.82 -35.33 -5.42
CA GLU A 397 4.61 -35.86 -6.53
C GLU A 397 4.88 -37.37 -6.32
N PRO A 398 4.50 -38.24 -7.27
CA PRO A 398 4.76 -39.67 -7.15
C PRO A 398 6.24 -39.97 -6.95
N GLY A 399 6.57 -40.71 -5.89
CA GLY A 399 7.95 -41.11 -5.57
C GLY A 399 8.72 -40.12 -4.69
N VAL A 400 8.12 -38.99 -4.31
CA VAL A 400 8.64 -38.13 -3.23
C VAL A 400 8.03 -38.61 -1.91
N ASP A 401 8.88 -38.98 -0.95
CA ASP A 401 8.42 -39.33 0.40
C ASP A 401 8.36 -38.10 1.33
N GLU A 402 7.77 -38.28 2.51
CA GLU A 402 7.63 -37.20 3.51
C GLU A 402 8.99 -36.65 4.00
N GLU A 403 10.05 -37.48 3.99
CA GLU A 403 11.38 -37.07 4.42
C GLU A 403 12.00 -36.10 3.40
N ALA A 404 11.93 -36.45 2.11
CA ALA A 404 12.36 -35.59 1.02
C ALA A 404 11.56 -34.28 0.96
N GLN A 405 10.24 -34.35 1.13
CA GLN A 405 9.38 -33.16 1.19
C GLN A 405 9.75 -32.26 2.37
N ARG A 406 9.95 -32.83 3.57
CA ARG A 406 10.36 -32.05 4.74
C ARG A 406 11.74 -31.42 4.56
N ALA A 407 12.69 -32.13 3.95
CA ALA A 407 14.01 -31.61 3.66
C ALA A 407 13.96 -30.43 2.67
N ALA A 408 13.15 -30.54 1.62
CA ALA A 408 12.93 -29.47 0.64
C ALA A 408 12.27 -28.23 1.25
N VAL A 409 11.21 -28.41 2.07
CA VAL A 409 10.57 -27.29 2.77
C VAL A 409 11.55 -26.65 3.77
N ALA A 410 12.32 -27.45 4.51
CA ALA A 410 13.33 -26.93 5.43
C ALA A 410 14.42 -26.13 4.70
N ALA A 411 14.89 -26.62 3.54
CA ALA A 411 15.79 -25.88 2.66
C ALA A 411 15.22 -24.53 2.22
N CYS A 412 13.96 -24.52 1.78
CA CYS A 412 13.26 -23.28 1.47
C CYS A 412 13.19 -22.32 2.68
N THR A 413 12.84 -22.81 3.88
CA THR A 413 12.76 -21.94 5.07
C THR A 413 14.09 -21.30 5.46
N ARG A 414 15.23 -21.92 5.09
CA ARG A 414 16.58 -21.34 5.26
C ARG A 414 16.99 -20.38 4.13
N GLY A 415 16.10 -20.12 3.17
CA GLY A 415 16.37 -19.23 2.04
C GLY A 415 17.15 -19.89 0.88
N GLU A 416 17.15 -21.22 0.77
CA GLU A 416 17.79 -21.89 -0.36
C GLU A 416 17.02 -21.61 -1.66
N ALA A 417 17.62 -20.85 -2.57
CA ALA A 417 16.98 -20.35 -3.78
C ALA A 417 16.38 -21.44 -4.69
N SER A 418 16.94 -22.65 -4.67
CA SER A 418 16.43 -23.80 -5.45
C SER A 418 15.06 -24.29 -4.96
N TRP A 419 14.65 -23.98 -3.74
CA TRP A 419 13.39 -24.42 -3.15
C TRP A 419 12.44 -23.28 -2.83
N LEU A 420 12.87 -22.03 -3.00
CA LEU A 420 12.10 -20.84 -2.69
C LEU A 420 11.05 -20.56 -3.79
N LEU A 421 9.78 -20.40 -3.40
CA LEU A 421 8.74 -19.96 -4.34
C LEU A 421 8.63 -18.43 -4.36
N ALA A 422 8.64 -17.81 -3.18
CA ALA A 422 8.69 -16.37 -3.00
C ALA A 422 9.27 -16.03 -1.61
N GLU A 423 9.88 -14.86 -1.49
CA GLU A 423 10.32 -14.30 -0.22
C GLU A 423 9.81 -12.85 -0.12
N LEU A 424 9.26 -12.52 1.05
CA LEU A 424 8.83 -11.19 1.42
C LEU A 424 9.75 -10.67 2.52
N ASN A 425 10.37 -9.52 2.29
CA ASN A 425 11.10 -8.79 3.31
C ASN A 425 10.36 -7.47 3.58
N HIS A 426 9.78 -7.32 4.77
CA HIS A 426 8.96 -6.16 5.11
C HIS A 426 8.94 -5.89 6.62
N ALA A 427 9.18 -4.64 7.02
CA ALA A 427 9.29 -4.26 8.44
C ALA A 427 7.99 -4.48 9.23
N ARG A 428 6.83 -4.34 8.58
CA ARG A 428 5.52 -4.59 9.22
C ARG A 428 5.32 -6.04 9.67
N LEU A 429 6.05 -7.01 9.10
CA LEU A 429 6.00 -8.40 9.57
C LEU A 429 6.50 -8.55 11.02
N SER A 430 7.36 -7.61 11.45
CA SER A 430 7.88 -7.50 12.81
C SER A 430 7.17 -6.46 13.67
N ALA A 431 6.03 -5.92 13.24
CA ALA A 431 5.26 -4.97 14.05
C ALA A 431 4.32 -5.73 15.02
N PRO A 432 4.50 -5.61 16.35
CA PRO A 432 3.84 -6.43 17.37
C PRO A 432 2.40 -6.01 17.69
N ASP A 433 1.89 -5.00 17.01
CA ASP A 433 0.57 -4.39 17.14
C ASP A 433 -0.22 -4.47 15.81
N GLN A 434 0.44 -4.81 14.70
CA GLN A 434 -0.13 -4.74 13.35
C GLN A 434 -0.58 -6.11 12.84
N ALA A 435 -1.72 -6.14 12.15
CA ALA A 435 -2.18 -7.32 11.42
C ALA A 435 -1.82 -7.21 9.93
N THR A 436 -1.12 -8.23 9.42
CA THR A 436 -0.70 -8.28 8.00
C THR A 436 -1.25 -9.51 7.30
N THR A 437 -2.01 -9.34 6.23
CA THR A 437 -2.44 -10.46 5.38
C THR A 437 -1.60 -10.50 4.11
N VAL A 438 -0.99 -11.64 3.82
CA VAL A 438 -0.19 -11.85 2.60
C VAL A 438 -0.95 -12.82 1.69
N TYR A 439 -1.38 -12.35 0.53
CA TYR A 439 -2.02 -13.17 -0.49
C TYR A 439 -0.96 -13.67 -1.49
N ALA A 440 -0.89 -14.98 -1.69
CA ALA A 440 0.04 -15.62 -2.62
C ALA A 440 -0.68 -16.01 -3.92
N PHE A 441 -0.41 -15.26 -5.00
CA PHE A 441 -0.98 -15.47 -6.33
C PHE A 441 0.03 -16.08 -7.29
N GLY A 442 -0.46 -16.69 -8.35
CA GLY A 442 0.35 -17.09 -9.50
C GLY A 442 0.44 -18.59 -9.70
N LEU A 443 1.54 -19.01 -10.34
CA LEU A 443 1.85 -20.41 -10.62
C LEU A 443 3.00 -20.87 -9.72
N ALA A 444 2.70 -21.81 -8.82
CA ALA A 444 3.71 -22.56 -8.11
C ALA A 444 4.56 -23.31 -9.14
N GLY A 445 5.89 -23.15 -9.05
CA GLY A 445 6.83 -23.73 -9.99
C GLY A 445 6.80 -25.27 -10.01
N HIS A 446 7.45 -25.85 -11.01
CA HIS A 446 7.57 -27.30 -11.15
C HIS A 446 8.94 -27.77 -10.69
N LEU A 447 9.05 -29.00 -10.21
CA LEU A 447 10.38 -29.58 -9.97
C LEU A 447 11.20 -29.67 -11.27
N ASN A 448 12.50 -29.40 -11.17
CA ASN A 448 13.43 -29.59 -12.27
C ASN A 448 13.58 -31.07 -12.65
N ALA A 449 14.23 -31.33 -13.80
CA ALA A 449 14.43 -32.69 -14.31
C ALA A 449 15.15 -33.62 -13.31
N THR A 450 16.04 -33.07 -12.49
CA THR A 450 16.81 -33.79 -11.47
C THR A 450 16.05 -34.00 -10.15
N GLY A 451 14.93 -33.30 -9.94
CA GLY A 451 14.13 -33.34 -8.71
C GLY A 451 14.77 -32.66 -7.50
N ASP A 452 15.84 -31.89 -7.69
CA ASP A 452 16.61 -31.24 -6.62
C ASP A 452 16.30 -29.74 -6.45
N GLY A 453 15.27 -29.24 -7.13
CA GLY A 453 14.76 -27.88 -6.94
C GLY A 453 13.55 -27.57 -7.82
N ILE A 454 12.97 -26.39 -7.59
CA ILE A 454 11.85 -25.81 -8.32
C ILE A 454 12.35 -24.93 -9.47
N ILE A 455 11.67 -24.99 -10.62
CA ILE A 455 11.80 -24.12 -11.77
C ILE A 455 10.54 -23.28 -11.87
N GLY A 456 10.72 -21.96 -12.00
CA GLY A 456 9.63 -21.00 -12.08
C GLY A 456 9.31 -20.43 -10.71
N GLN A 457 9.53 -19.12 -10.54
CA GLN A 457 9.17 -18.36 -9.34
C GLN A 457 8.10 -17.33 -9.72
N GLU A 458 6.99 -17.84 -10.26
CA GLU A 458 5.90 -17.02 -10.79
C GLU A 458 4.82 -16.84 -9.73
N ILE A 459 5.26 -16.67 -8.49
CA ILE A 459 4.39 -16.30 -7.38
C ILE A 459 4.57 -14.81 -7.11
N SER A 460 3.46 -14.09 -7.13
CA SER A 460 3.38 -12.71 -6.66
C SER A 460 2.76 -12.69 -5.27
N LEU A 461 3.32 -11.86 -4.39
CA LEU A 461 2.80 -11.64 -3.05
C LEU A 461 2.10 -10.29 -3.01
N VAL A 462 0.87 -10.26 -2.53
CA VAL A 462 0.16 -9.02 -2.22
C VAL A 462 0.06 -8.88 -0.71
N VAL A 463 0.70 -7.84 -0.18
CA VAL A 463 0.67 -7.48 1.23
C VAL A 463 -0.49 -6.53 1.43
N ALA A 464 -1.44 -6.94 2.25
CA ALA A 464 -2.66 -6.21 2.52
C ALA A 464 -2.69 -5.82 4.00
N HIS A 465 -2.65 -4.52 4.24
CA HIS A 465 -2.61 -3.91 5.56
C HIS A 465 -4.03 -3.80 6.15
N ASP A 466 -4.19 -4.09 7.44
CA ASP A 466 -5.46 -3.83 8.14
C ASP A 466 -5.57 -2.33 8.51
N VAL A 467 -6.81 -1.81 8.60
CA VAL A 467 -7.11 -0.37 8.81
C VAL A 467 -7.05 0.00 10.29
N SER A 468 -7.27 -0.96 11.19
CA SER A 468 -7.26 -0.75 12.65
C SER A 468 -5.91 -0.31 13.21
N ASP A 469 -4.91 -0.18 12.34
CA ASP A 469 -3.50 -0.11 12.64
C ASP A 469 -2.92 1.33 12.49
N GLY A 470 -3.78 2.32 12.17
CA GLY A 470 -3.39 3.72 11.96
C GLY A 470 -2.72 4.02 10.61
N GLU A 471 -2.47 5.31 10.32
CA GLU A 471 -1.58 5.70 9.22
C GLU A 471 -0.13 5.29 9.54
N LEU A 472 0.58 4.77 8.55
CA LEU A 472 1.98 4.35 8.69
C LEU A 472 2.91 5.57 8.80
N PRO A 473 4.02 5.48 9.55
CA PRO A 473 5.05 6.52 9.62
C PRO A 473 5.77 6.76 8.29
#